data_AF-A0A3N0XPW0-F1
#
_entry.id   AF-A0A3N0XPW0-F1
#
_cell.length_a   1.000
_cell.length_b   1.000
_cell.length_c   1.000
_cell.angle_alpha   90.00
_cell.angle_beta   90.00
_cell.angle_gamma   90.00
#
_symmetry.space_group_name_H-M   'P 1'
#
loop_
_entity.id
_entity.type
_entity.pdbx_description
1 polymer ?
#
loop_
_entity_poly.entity_id
_entity_poly.type
_entity_poly.pdbx_seq_one_letter_code
_entity_poly.pdbx_strand_id
1 'polypeptide(L)'
;MYCPLCGVQWPTLPRFCSSCGRDLSFVVENGPRTAGDDHVSCPTVPRVTDACAIPAKSASAVLQFMKYRELKETERKSFSKSKKKSNKTVKISIGIMSKTKNGFKPMRGKNLPLHVDPQWSSEQLLPAAVKKQKDFNQDMEDGEYVLLYPDGSQIKNIPGTDTPFTIGQYKEAIGKAYQKITLYISTLEDLLSKSKY
;
A
#
# COMPACT_ATOMS: atom_id res chain seq x y z
N MET A 1 -1.12 -33.31 42.95
CA MET A 1 0.05 -33.43 42.04
C MET A 1 0.73 -32.08 41.88
N TYR A 2 1.96 -31.99 41.34
CA TYR A 2 2.60 -30.72 40.97
C TYR A 2 3.15 -30.78 39.55
N CYS A 3 3.31 -29.62 38.90
CA CYS A 3 3.89 -29.55 37.57
C CYS A 3 5.43 -29.65 37.67
N PRO A 4 6.08 -30.67 37.06
CA PRO A 4 7.53 -30.85 37.16
C PRO A 4 8.35 -29.75 36.48
N LEU A 5 7.69 -28.87 35.70
CA LEU A 5 8.33 -27.82 34.90
C LEU A 5 8.23 -26.42 35.52
N CYS A 6 7.29 -26.18 36.43
CA CYS A 6 7.07 -24.86 37.05
C CYS A 6 6.65 -24.90 38.53
N GLY A 7 6.60 -26.07 39.16
CA GLY A 7 6.31 -26.23 40.58
C GLY A 7 4.85 -26.03 41.01
N VAL A 8 3.99 -25.46 40.17
CA VAL A 8 2.58 -25.19 40.51
C VAL A 8 1.86 -26.48 40.89
N GLN A 9 1.12 -26.44 42.00
CA GLN A 9 0.41 -27.57 42.59
C GLN A 9 -1.04 -27.63 42.08
N TRP A 10 -1.54 -28.84 41.84
CA TRP A 10 -2.86 -29.11 41.27
C TRP A 10 -3.59 -30.21 42.06
N PRO A 11 -4.92 -30.09 42.27
CA PRO A 11 -5.71 -31.13 42.92
C PRO A 11 -5.76 -32.41 42.08
N THR A 12 -6.00 -32.30 40.78
CA THR A 12 -5.92 -33.38 39.77
C THR A 12 -4.84 -33.05 38.73
N LEU A 13 -4.32 -34.04 37.99
CA LEU A 13 -3.30 -33.77 36.97
C LEU A 13 -3.98 -33.42 35.62
N PRO A 14 -3.91 -32.16 35.14
CA PRO A 14 -4.44 -31.81 33.83
C PRO A 14 -3.50 -32.29 32.71
N ARG A 15 -4.02 -32.44 31.48
CA ARG A 15 -3.19 -32.70 30.29
C ARG A 15 -2.23 -31.57 29.96
N PHE A 16 -2.57 -30.33 30.31
CA PHE A 16 -1.72 -29.15 30.13
C PHE A 16 -1.67 -28.34 31.43
N CYS A 17 -0.50 -27.83 31.80
CA CYS A 17 -0.35 -26.93 32.93
C CYS A 17 -0.94 -25.55 32.60
N SER A 18 -1.96 -25.06 33.32
CA SER A 18 -2.54 -23.73 33.01
C SER A 18 -1.66 -22.54 33.43
N SER A 19 -0.56 -22.79 34.16
CA SER A 19 0.45 -21.76 34.47
C SER A 19 1.55 -21.64 33.41
N CYS A 20 2.05 -22.76 32.86
CA CYS A 20 3.18 -22.74 31.92
C CYS A 20 2.84 -23.22 30.49
N GLY A 21 1.58 -23.61 30.23
CA GLY A 21 1.07 -24.03 28.92
C GLY A 21 1.60 -25.37 28.39
N ARG A 22 2.51 -26.04 29.12
CA ARG A 22 3.17 -27.27 28.66
C ARG A 22 2.30 -28.51 28.87
N ASP A 23 2.38 -29.43 27.92
CA ASP A 23 1.79 -30.77 27.97
C ASP A 23 2.41 -31.60 29.10
N LEU A 24 1.57 -32.32 29.85
CA LEU A 24 1.93 -33.17 30.99
C LEU A 24 1.54 -34.64 30.76
N SER A 25 1.10 -35.02 29.55
CA SER A 25 0.72 -36.39 29.19
C SER A 25 1.80 -37.43 29.51
N PHE A 26 3.08 -37.08 29.32
CA PHE A 26 4.24 -37.92 29.66
C PHE A 26 4.37 -38.26 31.16
N VAL A 27 3.69 -37.52 32.05
CA VAL A 27 3.70 -37.78 33.50
C VAL A 27 2.68 -38.86 33.87
N VAL A 28 1.62 -39.03 33.07
CA VAL A 28 0.54 -40.02 33.31
C VAL A 28 1.02 -41.46 33.05
N GLU A 29 2.02 -41.63 32.18
CA GLU A 29 2.47 -42.95 31.71
C GLU A 29 3.17 -43.80 32.79
N ASN A 30 3.57 -43.20 33.92
CA ASN A 30 4.27 -43.86 35.03
C ASN A 30 3.43 -43.97 36.33
N GLY A 31 2.10 -43.81 36.26
CA GLY A 31 1.20 -43.98 37.41
C GLY A 31 0.77 -45.44 37.67
N PRO A 32 0.61 -45.89 38.93
CA PRO A 32 0.10 -47.22 39.23
C PRO A 32 -1.33 -47.41 38.69
N ARG A 33 -1.58 -48.53 38.01
CA ARG A 33 -2.92 -48.90 37.53
C ARG A 33 -3.78 -49.38 38.70
N THR A 34 -4.91 -48.73 38.93
CA THR A 34 -6.05 -49.27 39.72
C THR A 34 -7.28 -49.32 38.84
N ALA A 35 -7.96 -50.47 38.82
CA ALA A 35 -9.12 -50.74 37.98
C ALA A 35 -10.44 -50.21 38.59
N GLY A 36 -11.45 -49.97 37.75
CA GLY A 36 -12.83 -49.66 38.18
C GLY A 36 -13.68 -48.93 37.12
N ASP A 37 -14.63 -49.67 36.54
CA ASP A 37 -15.89 -49.30 35.86
C ASP A 37 -16.07 -48.03 34.99
N ASP A 38 -16.25 -48.30 33.70
CA ASP A 38 -17.44 -48.00 32.85
C ASP A 38 -18.29 -46.72 33.03
N HIS A 39 -18.46 -45.95 31.93
CA HIS A 39 -19.72 -45.93 31.13
C HIS A 39 -19.62 -45.07 29.83
N VAL A 40 -19.70 -45.73 28.66
CA VAL A 40 -20.44 -45.37 27.40
C VAL A 40 -20.72 -43.86 27.11
N SER A 41 -20.39 -43.25 25.95
CA SER A 41 -20.52 -43.72 24.55
C SER A 41 -19.69 -42.95 23.51
N CYS A 42 -19.46 -43.54 22.33
CA CYS A 42 -18.81 -42.93 21.15
C CYS A 42 -19.84 -42.51 20.07
N PRO A 43 -19.40 -41.89 18.94
CA PRO A 43 -19.07 -42.73 17.79
C PRO A 43 -17.76 -42.37 17.07
N THR A 44 -16.98 -43.40 16.75
CA THR A 44 -15.80 -43.37 15.88
C THR A 44 -16.09 -44.15 14.59
N VAL A 45 -15.66 -43.63 13.46
CA VAL A 45 -15.56 -44.36 12.18
C VAL A 45 -14.42 -43.79 11.33
N PRO A 46 -13.69 -44.59 10.54
CA PRO A 46 -13.30 -45.98 10.81
C PRO A 46 -11.76 -46.17 10.72
N ARG A 47 -11.25 -47.13 11.49
CA ARG A 47 -9.86 -47.61 11.42
C ARG A 47 -9.69 -48.47 10.17
N VAL A 48 -8.86 -48.05 9.22
CA VAL A 48 -8.33 -48.95 8.19
C VAL A 48 -7.19 -49.77 8.81
N THR A 49 -7.17 -51.07 8.48
CA THR A 49 -6.36 -52.11 9.10
C THR A 49 -4.89 -52.11 8.66
N ASP A 50 -4.09 -52.88 9.40
CA ASP A 50 -2.75 -53.36 9.03
C ASP A 50 -2.52 -53.56 7.53
N ALA A 51 -1.47 -52.90 7.02
CA ALA A 51 -0.36 -53.55 6.28
C ALA A 51 0.52 -52.48 5.61
N CYS A 52 1.68 -52.19 6.19
CA CYS A 52 2.90 -51.81 5.46
C CYS A 52 4.09 -51.80 6.41
N ALA A 53 5.06 -52.68 6.18
CA ALA A 53 6.34 -52.66 6.89
C ALA A 53 7.01 -51.29 6.75
N ILE A 54 7.59 -50.78 7.84
CA ILE A 54 8.37 -49.52 7.82
C ILE A 54 9.62 -49.73 6.95
N PRO A 55 9.76 -49.07 5.78
CA PRO A 55 11.03 -49.00 5.10
C PRO A 55 11.77 -47.77 5.64
N ALA A 56 13.03 -47.93 6.04
CA ALA A 56 13.86 -46.82 6.50
C ALA A 56 14.08 -45.78 5.37
N LYS A 57 13.18 -44.80 5.28
CA LYS A 57 13.15 -43.73 4.26
C LYS A 57 12.88 -42.34 4.86
N SER A 58 13.11 -42.14 6.15
CA SER A 58 12.93 -40.84 6.84
C SER A 58 13.75 -39.71 6.19
N ALA A 59 14.97 -40.01 5.71
CA ALA A 59 15.77 -39.06 4.94
C ALA A 59 15.07 -38.55 3.67
N SER A 60 14.30 -39.40 2.97
CA SER A 60 13.58 -39.04 1.75
C SER A 60 12.50 -37.99 2.01
N ALA A 61 11.74 -38.14 3.09
CA ALA A 61 10.68 -37.20 3.46
C ALA A 61 11.24 -35.83 3.88
N VAL A 62 12.35 -35.83 4.64
CA VAL A 62 13.03 -34.59 5.06
C VAL A 62 13.64 -33.86 3.86
N LEU A 63 14.29 -34.56 2.93
CA LEU A 63 14.82 -33.97 1.69
C LEU A 63 13.70 -33.40 0.81
N GLN A 64 12.55 -34.08 0.72
CA GLN A 64 11.39 -33.59 -0.02
C GLN A 64 10.78 -32.34 0.63
N PHE A 65 10.75 -32.27 1.97
CA PHE A 65 10.32 -31.07 2.69
C PHE A 65 11.30 -29.88 2.52
N MET A 66 12.61 -30.12 2.57
CA MET A 66 13.63 -29.09 2.31
C MET A 66 13.51 -28.54 0.90
N LYS A 67 13.39 -29.40 -0.11
CA LYS A 67 13.18 -29.00 -1.51
C LYS A 67 11.87 -28.22 -1.71
N TYR A 68 10.79 -28.63 -1.04
CA TYR A 68 9.52 -27.89 -1.07
C TYR A 68 9.65 -26.50 -0.41
N ARG A 69 10.37 -26.40 0.70
CA ARG A 69 10.68 -25.12 1.36
C ARG A 69 11.48 -24.19 0.45
N GLU A 70 12.53 -24.70 -0.20
CA GLU A 70 13.34 -23.94 -1.17
C GLU A 70 12.51 -23.44 -2.37
N LEU A 71 11.61 -24.28 -2.90
CA LEU A 71 10.63 -23.89 -3.91
C LEU A 71 9.71 -22.75 -3.41
N LYS A 72 9.17 -22.85 -2.20
CA LYS A 72 8.32 -21.78 -1.63
C LYS A 72 9.10 -20.52 -1.28
N GLU A 73 10.37 -20.62 -0.89
CA GLU A 73 11.22 -19.45 -0.68
C GLU A 73 11.63 -18.78 -2.00
N THR A 74 11.87 -19.53 -3.07
CA THR A 74 12.18 -18.98 -4.40
C THR A 74 10.95 -18.37 -5.07
N GLU A 75 9.76 -18.98 -4.94
CA GLU A 75 8.48 -18.35 -5.30
C GLU A 75 8.36 -16.98 -4.62
N ARG A 76 8.46 -16.92 -3.28
CA ARG A 76 8.36 -15.67 -2.49
C ARG A 76 9.39 -14.61 -2.92
N LYS A 77 10.66 -15.01 -3.13
CA LYS A 77 11.73 -14.11 -3.61
C LYS A 77 11.48 -13.58 -5.02
N SER A 78 10.79 -14.34 -5.89
CA SER A 78 10.49 -13.94 -7.26
C SER A 78 9.44 -12.81 -7.35
N PHE A 79 8.45 -12.79 -6.44
CA PHE A 79 7.48 -11.69 -6.33
C PHE A 79 8.10 -10.37 -5.86
N SER A 80 9.29 -10.41 -5.23
CA SER A 80 10.00 -9.24 -4.73
C SER A 80 11.18 -8.81 -5.61
N LYS A 81 11.22 -9.19 -6.89
CA LYS A 81 12.09 -8.50 -7.87
C LYS A 81 11.59 -7.06 -8.03
N SER A 82 12.14 -6.16 -7.22
CA SER A 82 11.91 -4.73 -7.33
C SER A 82 12.28 -4.29 -8.75
N LYS A 83 11.24 -3.98 -9.55
CA LYS A 83 11.43 -3.24 -10.81
C LYS A 83 12.33 -2.04 -10.47
N LYS A 84 13.32 -1.75 -11.33
CA LYS A 84 14.09 -0.50 -11.29
C LYS A 84 13.14 0.63 -10.94
N LYS A 85 13.56 1.57 -10.07
CA LYS A 85 12.78 2.78 -9.76
C LYS A 85 12.57 3.61 -11.04
N SER A 86 11.63 3.21 -11.88
CA SER A 86 10.95 4.10 -12.80
C SER A 86 10.38 5.21 -11.94
N ASN A 87 10.71 6.47 -12.26
CA ASN A 87 10.18 7.62 -11.55
C ASN A 87 8.67 7.45 -11.40
N LYS A 88 8.20 7.39 -10.15
CA LYS A 88 6.80 7.13 -9.88
C LYS A 88 6.02 8.33 -10.36
N THR A 89 5.26 8.18 -11.43
CA THR A 89 4.38 9.24 -11.91
C THR A 89 3.43 9.64 -10.80
N VAL A 90 3.37 10.93 -10.52
CA VAL A 90 2.53 11.51 -9.46
C VAL A 90 1.28 12.09 -10.09
N LYS A 91 0.17 11.95 -9.38
CA LYS A 91 -1.13 12.49 -9.79
C LYS A 91 -1.32 13.87 -9.17
N ILE A 92 -1.55 14.88 -10.00
CA ILE A 92 -1.94 16.24 -9.62
C ILE A 92 -3.27 16.60 -10.29
N SER A 93 -3.87 17.71 -9.88
CA SER A 93 -5.11 18.22 -10.49
C SER A 93 -4.82 19.49 -11.30
N ILE A 94 -5.43 19.62 -12.48
CA ILE A 94 -5.28 20.79 -13.35
C ILE A 94 -6.64 21.35 -13.71
N GLY A 95 -6.93 22.57 -13.26
CA GLY A 95 -8.15 23.30 -13.59
C GLY A 95 -7.99 24.26 -14.76
N ILE A 96 -9.12 24.74 -15.30
CA ILE A 96 -9.15 25.98 -16.08
C ILE A 96 -9.53 27.13 -15.14
N MET A 97 -8.88 28.28 -15.28
CA MET A 97 -9.13 29.48 -14.49
C MET A 97 -9.33 30.66 -15.45
N SER A 98 -10.45 31.35 -15.29
CA SER A 98 -10.80 32.52 -16.10
C SER A 98 -10.80 33.79 -15.27
N LYS A 99 -10.59 34.92 -15.93
CA LYS A 99 -10.62 36.23 -15.31
C LYS A 99 -12.05 36.70 -15.14
N THR A 100 -12.35 37.20 -13.96
CA THR A 100 -13.64 37.86 -13.66
C THR A 100 -13.39 39.28 -13.18
N LYS A 101 -14.45 40.09 -13.11
CA LYS A 101 -14.40 41.47 -12.58
C LYS A 101 -13.73 41.58 -11.20
N ASN A 102 -13.75 40.49 -10.42
CA ASN A 102 -13.24 40.43 -9.04
C ASN A 102 -11.95 39.57 -8.95
N GLY A 103 -11.20 39.43 -10.05
CA GLY A 103 -9.98 38.61 -10.12
C GLY A 103 -10.18 37.24 -10.76
N PHE A 104 -9.14 36.41 -10.72
CA PHE A 104 -9.16 35.06 -11.28
C PHE A 104 -10.03 34.11 -10.47
N LYS A 105 -10.83 33.28 -11.16
CA LYS A 105 -11.67 32.26 -10.53
C LYS A 105 -11.53 30.91 -11.26
N PRO A 106 -11.41 29.79 -10.52
CA PRO A 106 -11.39 28.47 -11.14
C PRO A 106 -12.77 28.12 -11.71
N MET A 107 -12.80 27.63 -12.95
CA MET A 107 -14.04 27.18 -13.57
C MET A 107 -14.53 25.89 -12.91
N ARG A 108 -15.76 25.91 -12.38
CA ARG A 108 -16.38 24.75 -11.73
C ARG A 108 -16.51 23.60 -12.75
N GLY A 109 -16.17 22.39 -12.32
CA GLY A 109 -16.24 21.17 -13.14
C GLY A 109 -15.04 20.93 -14.07
N LYS A 110 -14.26 21.96 -14.44
CA LYS A 110 -13.15 21.84 -15.41
C LYS A 110 -11.79 21.45 -14.78
N ASN A 111 -11.77 20.60 -13.74
CA ASN A 111 -10.55 20.20 -13.03
C ASN A 111 -10.19 18.72 -13.25
N LEU A 112 -9.00 18.45 -13.81
CA LEU A 112 -8.58 17.14 -14.33
C LEU A 112 -7.19 16.69 -13.79
N PRO A 113 -7.10 15.59 -13.03
CA PRO A 113 -6.67 14.29 -13.57
C PRO A 113 -5.29 14.08 -14.25
N LEU A 114 -4.31 14.98 -14.20
CA LEU A 114 -3.01 14.74 -14.87
C LEU A 114 -2.07 13.83 -14.05
N HIS A 115 -1.25 13.03 -14.75
CA HIS A 115 -0.10 12.30 -14.21
C HIS A 115 1.20 12.89 -14.78
N VAL A 116 2.18 13.13 -13.91
CA VAL A 116 3.40 13.90 -14.20
C VAL A 116 4.62 13.28 -13.51
N ASP A 117 5.84 13.60 -13.93
CA ASP A 117 7.05 13.29 -13.14
C ASP A 117 7.30 14.41 -12.10
N PRO A 118 7.71 14.12 -10.86
CA PRO A 118 8.16 15.14 -9.91
C PRO A 118 9.24 16.10 -10.44
N GLN A 119 10.04 15.68 -11.41
CA GLN A 119 11.10 16.50 -12.01
C GLN A 119 10.61 17.44 -13.13
N TRP A 120 9.34 17.38 -13.54
CA TRP A 120 8.83 18.24 -14.61
C TRP A 120 8.81 19.72 -14.21
N SER A 121 9.29 20.56 -15.14
CA SER A 121 9.20 22.02 -15.10
C SER A 121 7.84 22.53 -15.61
N SER A 122 7.58 23.83 -15.46
CA SER A 122 6.38 24.49 -15.99
C SER A 122 6.25 24.36 -17.51
N GLU A 123 7.37 24.42 -18.23
CA GLU A 123 7.47 24.29 -19.70
C GLU A 123 7.03 22.91 -20.21
N GLN A 124 7.35 21.84 -19.47
CA GLN A 124 6.93 20.48 -19.79
C GLN A 124 5.48 20.22 -19.37
N LEU A 125 5.08 20.83 -18.24
CA LEU A 125 3.77 20.66 -17.65
C LEU A 125 2.66 21.36 -18.44
N LEU A 126 2.91 22.57 -18.95
CA LEU A 126 1.95 23.37 -19.70
C LEU A 126 1.37 22.67 -20.96
N PRO A 127 2.16 22.14 -21.91
CA PRO A 127 1.61 21.47 -23.09
C PRO A 127 0.86 20.19 -22.72
N ALA A 128 1.31 19.45 -21.70
CA ALA A 128 0.60 18.28 -21.19
C ALA A 128 -0.75 18.64 -20.53
N ALA A 129 -0.79 19.76 -19.81
CA ALA A 129 -1.99 20.33 -19.20
C ALA A 129 -3.00 20.79 -20.26
N VAL A 130 -2.56 21.57 -21.24
CA VAL A 130 -3.37 22.09 -22.35
C VAL A 130 -3.93 20.94 -23.18
N LYS A 131 -3.09 19.99 -23.61
CA LYS A 131 -3.54 18.81 -24.36
C LYS A 131 -4.64 18.06 -23.61
N LYS A 132 -4.42 17.73 -22.33
CA LYS A 132 -5.40 17.01 -21.52
C LYS A 132 -6.73 17.77 -21.36
N GLN A 133 -6.69 19.10 -21.29
CA GLN A 133 -7.89 19.91 -21.18
C GLN A 133 -8.65 20.03 -22.50
N LYS A 134 -7.95 20.07 -23.66
CA LYS A 134 -8.56 20.00 -25.01
C LYS A 134 -9.16 18.62 -25.30
N ASP A 135 -8.45 17.55 -24.92
CA ASP A 135 -8.93 16.16 -25.07
C ASP A 135 -10.26 15.90 -24.31
N PHE A 136 -10.59 16.72 -23.30
CA PHE A 136 -11.76 16.55 -22.44
C PHE A 136 -12.84 17.64 -22.61
N ASN A 137 -12.44 18.91 -22.81
CA ASN A 137 -13.35 20.01 -23.11
C ASN A 137 -13.18 20.42 -24.57
N GLN A 138 -14.14 20.05 -25.42
CA GLN A 138 -14.17 20.46 -26.82
C GLN A 138 -14.39 21.97 -26.98
N ASP A 139 -14.98 22.64 -25.98
CA ASP A 139 -15.17 24.11 -25.93
C ASP A 139 -13.89 24.90 -25.60
N MET A 140 -12.70 24.28 -25.65
CA MET A 140 -11.44 24.92 -25.32
C MET A 140 -10.79 25.52 -26.58
N GLU A 141 -10.74 26.84 -26.64
CA GLU A 141 -10.20 27.58 -27.79
C GLU A 141 -8.71 27.28 -28.08
N ASP A 142 -8.30 27.47 -29.33
CA ASP A 142 -6.89 27.41 -29.70
C ASP A 142 -6.23 28.78 -29.44
N GLY A 143 -5.31 28.83 -28.48
CA GLY A 143 -4.58 30.04 -28.12
C GLY A 143 -3.37 29.75 -27.23
N GLU A 144 -2.64 30.81 -26.88
CA GLU A 144 -1.51 30.73 -25.96
C GLU A 144 -1.98 30.66 -24.50
N TYR A 145 -1.51 29.64 -23.79
CA TYR A 145 -1.90 29.34 -22.41
C TYR A 145 -0.75 29.60 -21.44
N VAL A 146 -1.09 29.96 -20.21
CA VAL A 146 -0.16 30.06 -19.09
C VAL A 146 -0.61 29.20 -17.92
N LEU A 147 0.38 28.66 -17.20
CA LEU A 147 0.18 27.91 -15.98
C LEU A 147 0.16 28.87 -14.78
N LEU A 148 -0.88 28.77 -13.95
CA LEU A 148 -1.14 29.63 -12.79
C LEU A 148 -1.22 28.82 -11.48
N TYR A 149 -0.77 29.45 -10.41
CA TYR A 149 -1.01 29.02 -9.04
C TYR A 149 -2.45 29.31 -8.58
N PRO A 150 -2.91 28.75 -7.44
CA PRO A 150 -4.28 28.97 -6.94
C PRO A 150 -4.65 30.42 -6.57
N ASP A 151 -3.67 31.30 -6.42
CA ASP A 151 -3.81 32.75 -6.20
C ASP A 151 -3.94 33.56 -7.52
N GLY A 152 -3.77 32.91 -8.67
CA GLY A 152 -3.73 33.55 -9.99
C GLY A 152 -2.34 34.04 -10.42
N SER A 153 -1.29 33.79 -9.63
CA SER A 153 0.09 34.15 -10.00
C SER A 153 0.66 33.20 -11.06
N GLN A 154 1.44 33.73 -12.01
CA GLN A 154 2.07 32.92 -13.06
C GLN A 154 3.17 32.02 -12.49
N ILE A 155 3.19 30.75 -12.90
CA ILE A 155 4.19 29.77 -12.47
C ILE A 155 5.52 30.01 -13.22
N LYS A 156 6.49 30.57 -12.49
CA LYS A 156 7.90 30.70 -12.90
C LYS A 156 8.79 30.08 -11.81
N ASN A 157 8.80 30.73 -10.65
CA ASN A 157 9.48 30.28 -9.45
C ASN A 157 8.44 29.83 -8.40
N ILE A 158 8.90 29.12 -7.38
CA ILE A 158 8.05 28.69 -6.25
C ILE A 158 7.65 29.91 -5.41
N PRO A 159 6.39 30.06 -4.98
CA PRO A 159 5.95 31.24 -4.23
C PRO A 159 6.70 31.35 -2.91
N GLY A 160 7.37 32.49 -2.69
CA GLY A 160 8.18 32.75 -1.50
C GLY A 160 9.67 32.38 -1.63
N THR A 161 10.11 31.83 -2.75
CA THR A 161 11.53 31.51 -3.01
C THR A 161 11.95 31.92 -4.43
N ASP A 162 13.26 32.01 -4.68
CA ASP A 162 13.82 32.23 -6.02
C ASP A 162 14.16 30.91 -6.75
N THR A 163 13.70 29.78 -6.22
CA THR A 163 13.93 28.47 -6.85
C THR A 163 12.99 28.28 -8.03
N PRO A 164 13.48 27.79 -9.19
CA PRO A 164 12.63 27.54 -10.36
C PRO A 164 11.56 26.49 -10.05
N PHE A 165 10.41 26.58 -10.71
CA PHE A 165 9.32 25.64 -10.47
C PHE A 165 9.65 24.22 -10.95
N THR A 166 9.63 23.26 -10.02
CA THR A 166 9.43 21.83 -10.29
C THR A 166 8.32 21.27 -9.41
N ILE A 167 7.62 20.24 -9.89
CA ILE A 167 6.50 19.62 -9.16
C ILE A 167 6.95 19.04 -7.81
N GLY A 168 8.16 18.49 -7.72
CA GLY A 168 8.75 17.96 -6.49
C GLY A 168 9.05 19.04 -5.46
N GLN A 169 9.78 20.09 -5.84
CA GLN A 169 10.11 21.20 -4.93
C GLN A 169 8.85 21.98 -4.51
N TYR A 170 7.90 22.21 -5.42
CA TYR A 170 6.62 22.86 -5.08
C TYR A 170 5.81 22.01 -4.09
N LYS A 171 5.79 20.69 -4.25
CA LYS A 171 5.20 19.76 -3.26
C LYS A 171 5.88 19.84 -1.89
N GLU A 172 7.19 20.07 -1.85
CA GLU A 172 7.95 20.25 -0.60
C GLU A 172 7.63 21.59 0.07
N ALA A 173 7.62 22.69 -0.70
CA ALA A 173 7.31 24.03 -0.21
C ALA A 173 5.90 24.15 0.39
N ILE A 174 4.88 23.52 -0.20
CA ILE A 174 3.51 23.55 0.36
C ILE A 174 3.29 22.47 1.44
N GLY A 175 4.15 21.45 1.53
CA GLY A 175 3.98 20.29 2.42
C GLY A 175 2.74 19.41 2.13
N LYS A 176 2.05 19.59 1.01
CA LYS A 176 0.83 18.85 0.64
C LYS A 176 1.16 17.61 -0.19
N ALA A 177 0.36 16.55 -0.03
CA ALA A 177 0.42 15.40 -0.93
C ALA A 177 0.07 15.80 -2.37
N TYR A 178 0.75 15.24 -3.38
CA TYR A 178 0.57 15.57 -4.80
C TYR A 178 -0.90 15.61 -5.26
N GLN A 179 -1.73 14.69 -4.77
CA GLN A 179 -3.16 14.61 -5.11
C GLN A 179 -3.96 15.86 -4.68
N LYS A 180 -3.48 16.61 -3.69
CA LYS A 180 -4.06 17.87 -3.19
C LYS A 180 -3.44 19.11 -3.84
N ILE A 181 -2.49 18.93 -4.77
CA ILE A 181 -1.94 20.02 -5.58
C ILE A 181 -2.87 20.24 -6.77
N THR A 182 -3.47 21.42 -6.82
CA THR A 182 -4.23 21.91 -7.97
C THR A 182 -3.49 23.09 -8.57
N LEU A 183 -3.19 23.00 -9.86
CA LEU A 183 -2.68 24.09 -10.69
C LEU A 183 -3.73 24.47 -11.72
N TYR A 184 -3.58 25.62 -12.37
CA TYR A 184 -4.58 26.10 -13.32
C TYR A 184 -3.94 26.49 -14.65
N ILE A 185 -4.70 26.41 -15.73
CA ILE A 185 -4.39 27.07 -17.00
C ILE A 185 -5.35 28.23 -17.24
N SER A 186 -4.84 29.31 -17.83
CA SER A 186 -5.59 30.48 -18.29
C SER A 186 -5.05 30.92 -19.65
N THR A 187 -5.85 31.62 -20.45
CA THR A 187 -5.36 32.23 -21.69
C THR A 187 -4.42 33.39 -21.37
N LEU A 188 -3.46 33.65 -22.26
CA LEU A 188 -2.62 34.85 -22.12
C LEU A 188 -3.42 36.15 -22.23
N GLU A 189 -4.52 36.16 -22.97
CA GLU A 189 -5.41 37.32 -23.07
C GLU A 189 -6.03 37.69 -21.73
N ASP A 190 -6.51 36.72 -20.95
CA ASP A 190 -7.01 36.94 -19.59
C ASP A 190 -5.88 37.48 -18.69
N LEU A 191 -4.65 36.94 -18.80
CA LEU A 191 -3.51 37.43 -18.04
C LEU A 191 -3.13 38.87 -18.39
N LEU A 192 -2.99 39.15 -19.68
CA LEU A 192 -2.51 40.42 -20.25
C LEU A 192 -3.58 41.53 -20.23
N SER A 193 -4.86 41.18 -20.11
CA SER A 193 -5.98 42.11 -19.85
C SER A 193 -5.90 42.72 -18.45
N LYS A 194 -4.76 43.30 -18.08
CA LYS A 194 -4.56 44.10 -16.87
C LYS A 194 -5.54 45.27 -16.91
N SER A 195 -6.43 45.32 -15.92
CA SER A 195 -7.20 46.49 -15.46
C SER A 195 -7.28 47.67 -16.43
N LYS A 196 -8.28 47.67 -17.31
CA LYS A 196 -8.88 48.92 -17.81
C LYS A 196 -9.86 49.46 -16.75
N TYR A 197 -9.35 49.92 -15.61
CA TYR A 197 -10.02 50.79 -14.64
C TYR A 197 -8.94 51.57 -13.88
#